data_AF-A0AA39T331-F1
#
_entry.id   AF-A0AA39T331-F1
#
_cell.length_a   1.000
_cell.length_b   1.000
_cell.length_c   1.000
_cell.angle_alpha   90.00
_cell.angle_beta   90.00
_cell.angle_gamma   90.00
#
_symmetry.space_group_name_H-M   'P 1'
#
loop_
_entity.id
_entity.type
_entity.pdbx_description
1 polymer ?
#
loop_
_entity_poly.entity_id
_entity_poly.type
_entity_poly.pdbx_seq_one_letter_code
_entity_poly.pdbx_strand_id
1 'polypeptide(L)'
;MPIQTFPGVPIDILRQIFEFASASSASTGLTLTLVSTHIRHWTLPIIYRNVVLSSSRAVTLFLETIATSAASKLTPAIPLCSRVKNLGVFALGPLPAIEQIISLCDNIESLACGFSLHAYLLSNHQMLPRVSCKKHFLGPSCRDGIPFHLISPQTTHFHAQLSLEDFHSILEICNYVSAITHLAISVPVSSKDAVEIIESTTSALLDSSSPLEFLLIQVMGTKGSEIAEVINARNKTRMELAGVQDGFRVVAIRAPTSVVRQWEKMVISSADLWEDAERKVNQKRW
;
A
#
# COMPACT_ATOMS: atom_id res chain seq x y z
N MET A 1 -21.43 -32.97 -30.95
CA MET A 1 -22.02 -32.39 -29.72
C MET A 1 -20.89 -31.81 -28.90
N PRO A 2 -20.99 -30.57 -28.38
CA PRO A 2 -19.97 -30.01 -27.49
C PRO A 2 -19.90 -30.88 -26.23
N ILE A 3 -18.69 -31.35 -25.88
CA ILE A 3 -18.45 -32.14 -24.68
C ILE A 3 -18.71 -31.23 -23.48
N GLN A 4 -19.71 -31.57 -22.66
CA GLN A 4 -19.99 -30.83 -21.43
C GLN A 4 -18.91 -31.21 -20.40
N THR A 5 -17.97 -30.30 -20.17
CA THR A 5 -16.76 -30.55 -19.37
C THR A 5 -17.05 -30.78 -17.88
N PHE A 6 -18.26 -30.43 -17.42
CA PHE A 6 -18.77 -30.66 -16.07
C PHE A 6 -20.30 -30.88 -16.12
N PRO A 7 -20.78 -32.11 -16.36
CA PRO A 7 -22.22 -32.36 -16.42
C PRO A 7 -22.87 -32.14 -15.04
N GLY A 8 -23.90 -31.31 -15.00
CA GLY A 8 -24.74 -31.09 -13.81
C GLY A 8 -24.28 -30.01 -12.83
N VAL A 9 -23.12 -29.37 -13.03
CA VAL A 9 -22.69 -28.26 -12.16
C VAL A 9 -23.08 -26.92 -12.78
N PRO A 10 -23.86 -26.06 -12.08
CA PRO A 10 -24.16 -24.71 -12.57
C PRO A 10 -22.90 -23.88 -12.80
N ILE A 11 -22.89 -23.07 -13.86
CA ILE A 11 -21.73 -22.27 -14.26
C ILE A 11 -21.26 -21.31 -13.15
N ASP A 12 -22.17 -20.79 -12.35
CA ASP A 12 -21.86 -19.90 -11.23
C ASP A 12 -21.08 -20.60 -10.13
N ILE A 13 -21.37 -21.88 -9.86
CA ILE A 13 -20.65 -22.68 -8.88
C ILE A 13 -19.24 -22.97 -9.37
N LEU A 14 -19.08 -23.32 -10.66
CA LEU A 14 -17.75 -23.49 -11.26
C LEU A 14 -16.93 -22.19 -11.17
N ARG A 15 -17.53 -21.05 -11.53
CA ARG A 15 -16.87 -19.74 -11.42
C ARG A 15 -16.41 -19.47 -10.00
N GLN A 16 -17.27 -19.64 -8.99
CA GLN A 16 -16.91 -19.43 -7.58
C GLN A 16 -15.75 -20.33 -7.14
N ILE A 17 -15.74 -21.61 -7.55
CA ILE A 17 -14.65 -22.54 -7.24
C ILE A 17 -13.33 -22.05 -7.84
N PHE A 18 -13.32 -21.69 -9.13
CA PHE A 18 -12.09 -21.25 -9.79
C PHE A 18 -11.60 -19.88 -9.29
N GLU A 19 -12.52 -18.95 -9.02
CA GLU A 19 -12.19 -17.65 -8.43
C GLU A 19 -11.59 -17.81 -7.04
N PHE A 20 -12.22 -18.63 -6.18
CA PHE A 20 -11.72 -18.93 -4.85
C PHE A 20 -10.35 -19.63 -4.90
N ALA A 21 -10.18 -20.63 -5.76
CA ALA A 21 -8.90 -21.33 -5.92
C ALA A 21 -7.79 -20.39 -6.40
N SER A 22 -8.11 -19.49 -7.35
CA SER A 22 -7.19 -18.48 -7.85
C SER A 22 -6.83 -17.43 -6.81
N ALA A 23 -7.78 -17.01 -5.97
CA ALA A 23 -7.54 -16.07 -4.89
C ALA A 23 -6.71 -16.67 -3.76
N SER A 24 -6.89 -17.98 -3.50
CA SER A 24 -6.20 -18.69 -2.42
C SER A 24 -4.73 -19.00 -2.74
N SER A 25 -4.38 -19.16 -4.03
CA SER A 25 -3.03 -19.49 -4.46
C SER A 25 -2.73 -18.93 -5.85
N ALA A 26 -1.79 -18.00 -5.93
CA ALA A 26 -1.37 -17.40 -7.20
C ALA A 26 -0.85 -18.45 -8.21
N SER A 27 -0.09 -19.45 -7.76
CA SER A 27 0.40 -20.56 -8.60
C SER A 27 -0.76 -21.39 -9.18
N THR A 28 -1.76 -21.67 -8.35
CA THR A 28 -2.98 -22.37 -8.79
C THR A 28 -3.74 -21.53 -9.79
N GLY A 29 -3.94 -20.23 -9.51
CA GLY A 29 -4.56 -19.29 -10.44
C GLY A 29 -3.88 -19.29 -11.80
N LEU A 30 -2.55 -19.18 -11.86
CA LEU A 30 -1.78 -19.24 -13.10
C LEU A 30 -1.99 -20.55 -13.86
N THR A 31 -1.95 -21.69 -13.17
CA THR A 31 -2.20 -23.00 -13.80
C THR A 31 -3.62 -23.08 -14.37
N LEU A 32 -4.60 -22.55 -13.64
CA LEU A 32 -6.01 -22.51 -14.08
C LEU A 32 -6.19 -21.67 -15.36
N THR A 33 -5.36 -20.65 -15.60
CA THR A 33 -5.44 -19.86 -16.86
C THR A 33 -5.16 -20.69 -18.11
N LEU A 34 -4.52 -21.86 -17.98
CA LEU A 34 -4.16 -22.74 -19.09
C LEU A 34 -5.24 -23.78 -19.40
N VAL A 35 -6.24 -23.94 -18.54
CA VAL A 35 -7.25 -25.01 -18.67
C VAL A 35 -8.25 -24.70 -19.78
N SER A 36 -8.80 -23.49 -19.82
CA SER A 36 -9.73 -23.05 -20.87
C SER A 36 -9.85 -21.53 -20.92
N THR A 37 -10.36 -21.00 -22.04
CA THR A 37 -10.62 -19.55 -22.20
C THR A 37 -11.61 -19.00 -21.17
N HIS A 38 -12.63 -19.77 -20.76
CA HIS A 38 -13.61 -19.35 -19.76
C HIS A 38 -12.98 -19.23 -18.38
N ILE A 39 -12.23 -20.26 -17.95
CA ILE A 39 -11.55 -20.25 -16.66
C ILE A 39 -10.52 -19.12 -16.63
N ARG A 40 -9.77 -18.93 -17.73
CA ARG A 40 -8.85 -17.81 -17.89
C ARG A 40 -9.55 -16.45 -17.72
N HIS A 41 -10.76 -16.29 -18.24
CA HIS A 41 -11.53 -15.05 -18.07
C HIS A 41 -11.91 -14.79 -16.61
N TRP A 42 -12.22 -15.82 -15.83
CA TRP A 42 -12.55 -15.72 -14.41
C TRP A 42 -11.32 -15.51 -13.52
N THR A 43 -10.18 -16.14 -13.83
CA THR A 43 -8.99 -16.11 -12.96
C THR A 43 -8.05 -14.94 -13.25
N LEU A 44 -7.90 -14.49 -14.49
CA LEU A 44 -7.02 -13.36 -14.84
C LEU A 44 -7.30 -12.07 -14.05
N PRO A 45 -8.57 -11.62 -13.85
CA PRO A 45 -8.85 -10.44 -13.04
C PRO A 45 -8.27 -10.57 -11.62
N ILE A 46 -8.35 -11.76 -11.02
CA ILE A 46 -7.88 -12.02 -9.66
C ILE A 46 -6.35 -12.02 -9.61
N ILE A 47 -5.70 -12.70 -10.55
CA ILE A 47 -4.23 -12.81 -10.61
C ILE A 47 -3.58 -11.44 -10.82
N TYR A 48 -4.13 -10.62 -11.71
CA TYR A 48 -3.56 -9.31 -12.06
C TYR A 48 -4.06 -8.16 -11.19
N ARG A 49 -5.03 -8.40 -10.28
CA ARG A 49 -5.50 -7.37 -9.34
C ARG A 49 -4.37 -6.83 -8.47
N ASN A 50 -3.52 -7.75 -8.02
CA ASN A 50 -2.49 -7.53 -7.01
C ASN A 50 -1.13 -7.95 -7.57
N VAL A 51 -0.32 -6.97 -7.97
CA VAL A 51 0.97 -7.22 -8.61
C VAL A 51 2.10 -6.76 -7.71
N VAL A 52 3.05 -7.67 -7.45
CA VAL A 52 4.23 -7.41 -6.63
C VAL A 52 5.49 -7.70 -7.44
N LEU A 53 6.32 -6.68 -7.64
CA LEU A 53 7.53 -6.73 -8.46
C LEU A 53 8.75 -6.55 -7.57
N SER A 54 9.30 -7.65 -7.07
CA SER A 54 10.41 -7.65 -6.10
C SER A 54 11.80 -7.81 -6.72
N SER A 55 11.90 -8.00 -8.04
CA SER A 55 13.18 -8.14 -8.75
C SER A 55 13.15 -7.46 -10.12
N SER A 56 14.31 -7.06 -10.62
CA SER A 56 14.45 -6.46 -11.96
C SER A 56 13.92 -7.35 -13.08
N ARG A 57 14.15 -8.67 -12.96
CA ARG A 57 13.59 -9.65 -13.90
C ARG A 57 12.05 -9.65 -13.87
N ALA A 58 11.44 -9.58 -12.69
CA ALA A 58 9.98 -9.53 -12.57
C ALA A 58 9.41 -8.25 -13.20
N VAL A 59 10.08 -7.11 -13.02
CA VAL A 59 9.73 -5.84 -13.68
C VAL A 59 9.73 -6.00 -15.20
N THR A 60 10.84 -6.46 -15.79
CA THR A 60 10.95 -6.62 -17.24
C THR A 60 9.91 -7.59 -17.81
N LEU A 61 9.76 -8.77 -17.20
CA LEU A 61 8.79 -9.77 -17.65
C LEU A 61 7.34 -9.26 -17.52
N PHE A 62 7.03 -8.52 -16.46
CA PHE A 62 5.70 -7.95 -16.28
C PHE A 62 5.41 -6.89 -17.34
N LEU A 63 6.37 -6.00 -17.61
CA LEU A 63 6.25 -4.99 -18.66
C LEU A 63 6.02 -5.63 -20.05
N GLU A 64 6.83 -6.63 -20.41
CA GLU A 64 6.66 -7.38 -21.66
C GLU A 64 5.26 -8.01 -21.72
N THR A 65 4.79 -8.59 -20.62
CA THR A 65 3.47 -9.22 -20.53
C THR A 65 2.33 -8.23 -20.75
N ILE A 66 2.36 -7.06 -20.08
CA ILE A 66 1.29 -6.06 -20.24
C ILE A 66 1.36 -5.38 -21.61
N ALA A 67 2.55 -5.10 -22.14
CA ALA A 67 2.73 -4.50 -23.46
C ALA A 67 2.26 -5.42 -24.59
N THR A 68 2.61 -6.71 -24.51
CA THR A 68 2.16 -7.71 -25.50
C THR A 68 0.67 -8.02 -25.38
N SER A 69 0.09 -7.90 -24.17
CA SER A 69 -1.34 -8.12 -23.96
C SER A 69 -2.23 -7.17 -24.76
N ALA A 70 -1.73 -5.97 -25.09
CA ALA A 70 -2.46 -4.99 -25.89
C ALA A 70 -2.45 -5.31 -27.39
N ALA A 71 -1.51 -6.15 -27.88
CA ALA A 71 -1.28 -6.38 -29.31
C ALA A 71 -1.78 -7.74 -29.83
N SER A 72 -2.16 -8.68 -28.96
CA SER A 72 -2.50 -10.06 -29.35
C SER A 72 -3.92 -10.19 -29.92
N LYS A 73 -4.14 -11.06 -30.93
CA LYS A 73 -5.48 -11.43 -31.42
C LYS A 73 -6.28 -12.28 -30.43
N LEU A 74 -5.62 -12.88 -29.43
CA LEU A 74 -6.26 -13.57 -28.29
C LEU A 74 -6.44 -12.60 -27.11
N THR A 75 -6.67 -11.32 -27.42
CA THR A 75 -6.73 -10.22 -26.46
C THR A 75 -7.84 -10.50 -25.45
N PRO A 76 -7.55 -10.42 -24.14
CA PRO A 76 -8.63 -10.26 -23.19
C PRO A 76 -9.36 -8.95 -23.55
N ALA A 77 -10.70 -8.94 -23.45
CA ALA A 77 -11.52 -7.75 -23.75
C ALA A 77 -11.10 -6.50 -22.94
N ILE A 78 -10.38 -6.71 -21.84
CA ILE A 78 -9.81 -5.68 -20.97
C ILE A 78 -8.30 -5.95 -20.87
N PRO A 79 -7.43 -4.97 -21.23
CA PRO A 79 -5.99 -5.06 -21.10
C PRO A 79 -5.56 -5.50 -19.70
N LEU A 80 -4.44 -6.23 -19.60
CA LEU A 80 -3.99 -6.73 -18.29
C LEU A 80 -3.60 -5.58 -17.35
N CYS A 81 -3.04 -4.49 -17.87
CA CYS A 81 -2.66 -3.33 -17.06
C CYS A 81 -3.88 -2.64 -16.41
N SER A 82 -5.02 -2.57 -17.09
CA SER A 82 -6.26 -1.99 -16.54
C SER A 82 -6.88 -2.82 -15.42
N ARG A 83 -6.41 -4.06 -15.21
CA ARG A 83 -6.87 -4.93 -14.12
C ARG A 83 -6.07 -4.70 -12.83
N VAL A 84 -4.92 -4.03 -12.90
CA VAL A 84 -4.05 -3.79 -11.76
C VAL A 84 -4.67 -2.75 -10.85
N LYS A 85 -5.04 -3.15 -9.64
CA LYS A 85 -5.58 -2.28 -8.58
C LYS A 85 -4.54 -1.98 -7.51
N ASN A 86 -3.71 -2.96 -7.19
CA ASN A 86 -2.66 -2.83 -6.20
C ASN A 86 -1.32 -3.17 -6.85
N LEU A 87 -0.43 -2.20 -6.93
CA LEU A 87 0.89 -2.34 -7.53
C LEU A 87 1.97 -2.07 -6.48
N GLY A 88 2.81 -3.07 -6.21
CA GLY A 88 3.97 -2.94 -5.34
C GLY A 88 5.26 -3.14 -6.13
N VAL A 89 6.09 -2.12 -6.23
CA VAL A 89 7.38 -2.18 -6.92
C VAL A 89 8.49 -2.08 -5.89
N PHE A 90 9.07 -3.23 -5.53
CA PHE A 90 10.16 -3.34 -4.56
C PHE A 90 11.51 -3.65 -5.21
N ALA A 91 11.53 -3.84 -6.54
CA ALA A 91 12.75 -3.91 -7.32
C ALA A 91 13.43 -2.54 -7.42
N LEU A 92 14.75 -2.49 -7.31
CA LEU A 92 15.53 -1.24 -7.40
C LEU A 92 15.66 -0.68 -8.83
N GLY A 93 15.25 -1.43 -9.85
CA GLY A 93 15.33 -1.03 -11.24
C GLY A 93 14.99 -2.20 -12.18
N PRO A 94 15.01 -1.99 -13.51
CA PRO A 94 15.38 -0.74 -14.19
C PRO A 94 14.28 0.34 -14.11
N LEU A 95 14.65 1.57 -13.75
CA LEU A 95 13.71 2.68 -13.55
C LEU A 95 12.84 3.01 -14.77
N PRO A 96 13.35 3.00 -16.02
CA PRO A 96 12.50 3.24 -17.18
C PRO A 96 11.37 2.22 -17.35
N ALA A 97 11.62 0.95 -17.03
CA ALA A 97 10.59 -0.08 -17.08
C ALA A 97 9.56 0.10 -15.96
N ILE A 98 10.00 0.51 -14.78
CA ILE A 98 9.12 0.84 -13.65
C ILE A 98 8.19 2.00 -14.03
N GLU A 99 8.74 3.08 -14.60
CA GLU A 99 7.93 4.21 -15.11
C GLU A 99 6.88 3.75 -16.14
N GLN A 100 7.30 2.91 -17.10
CA GLN A 100 6.40 2.44 -18.14
C GLN A 100 5.28 1.56 -17.57
N ILE A 101 5.57 0.69 -16.60
CA ILE A 101 4.54 -0.12 -15.92
C ILE A 101 3.55 0.80 -15.19
N ILE A 102 4.09 1.77 -14.45
CA ILE A 102 3.30 2.70 -13.65
C ILE A 102 2.39 3.56 -14.53
N SER A 103 2.86 3.99 -15.72
CA SER A 103 2.06 4.77 -16.67
C SER A 103 1.02 3.95 -17.44
N LEU A 104 1.31 2.66 -17.72
CA LEU A 104 0.36 1.75 -18.37
C LEU A 104 -0.78 1.28 -17.44
N CYS A 105 -0.55 1.27 -16.12
CA CYS A 105 -1.53 0.85 -15.12
C CYS A 105 -2.30 2.08 -14.58
N ASP A 106 -3.32 2.50 -15.30
CA ASP A 106 -4.13 3.70 -15.01
C ASP A 106 -5.11 3.56 -13.83
N ASN A 107 -5.52 2.33 -13.52
CA ASN A 107 -6.57 2.01 -12.53
C ASN A 107 -6.03 1.63 -11.14
N ILE A 108 -4.79 2.03 -10.80
CA ILE A 108 -4.17 1.71 -9.51
C ILE A 108 -4.88 2.45 -8.38
N GLU A 109 -5.34 1.71 -7.38
CA GLU A 109 -5.93 2.20 -6.13
C GLU A 109 -4.86 2.30 -5.02
N SER A 110 -3.95 1.31 -4.93
CA SER A 110 -2.82 1.30 -4.00
C SER A 110 -1.48 1.12 -4.71
N LEU A 111 -0.57 2.08 -4.52
CA LEU A 111 0.79 2.02 -5.04
C LEU A 111 1.80 1.92 -3.88
N ALA A 112 2.61 0.87 -3.86
CA ALA A 112 3.76 0.74 -2.97
C ALA A 112 5.08 0.86 -3.73
N CYS A 113 5.98 1.71 -3.26
CA CYS A 113 7.30 1.93 -3.83
C CYS A 113 8.38 1.52 -2.83
N GLY A 114 9.30 0.66 -3.28
CA GLY A 114 10.51 0.25 -2.55
C GLY A 114 11.82 0.58 -3.26
N PHE A 115 11.78 1.41 -4.30
CA PHE A 115 12.93 1.95 -5.02
C PHE A 115 13.16 3.42 -4.65
N SER A 116 14.38 3.93 -4.86
CA SER A 116 14.71 5.34 -4.57
C SER A 116 13.86 6.29 -5.43
N LEU A 117 12.99 7.07 -4.78
CA LEU A 117 12.17 8.08 -5.44
C LEU A 117 13.03 9.23 -5.98
N HIS A 118 14.16 9.51 -5.34
CA HIS A 118 15.09 10.53 -5.81
C HIS A 118 15.76 10.11 -7.13
N ALA A 119 16.24 8.87 -7.22
CA ALA A 119 16.80 8.34 -8.47
C ALA A 119 15.75 8.32 -9.61
N TYR A 120 14.50 8.02 -9.26
CA TYR A 120 13.37 8.10 -10.19
C TYR A 120 13.16 9.52 -10.73
N LEU A 121 13.23 10.55 -9.88
CA LEU A 121 13.12 11.95 -10.31
C LEU A 121 14.25 12.41 -11.22
N LEU A 122 15.49 12.07 -10.87
CA LEU A 122 16.66 12.46 -11.67
C LEU A 122 16.64 11.90 -13.09
N SER A 123 15.88 10.83 -13.30
CA SER A 123 15.75 10.18 -14.61
C SER A 123 14.75 10.90 -15.55
N ASN A 124 14.36 12.14 -15.24
CA ASN A 124 13.44 12.99 -16.02
C ASN A 124 12.03 12.39 -16.18
N HIS A 125 11.64 11.53 -15.23
CA HIS A 125 10.37 10.84 -15.26
C HIS A 125 9.22 11.74 -14.82
N GLN A 126 8.04 11.51 -15.39
CA GLN A 126 6.83 12.26 -15.04
C GLN A 126 6.36 11.95 -13.61
N MET A 127 5.42 12.74 -13.11
CA MET A 127 4.75 12.52 -11.83
C MET A 127 4.24 11.08 -11.71
N LEU A 128 4.34 10.47 -10.53
CA LEU A 128 3.65 9.20 -10.25
C LEU A 128 2.15 9.34 -10.55
N PRO A 129 1.42 8.23 -10.81
CA PRO A 129 0.04 8.26 -11.24
C PRO A 129 -0.78 9.08 -10.26
N ARG A 130 -1.51 10.05 -10.82
CA ARG A 130 -2.35 10.97 -10.05
C ARG A 130 -3.56 10.30 -9.44
N VAL A 131 -3.92 9.10 -9.90
CA VAL A 131 -5.21 8.46 -9.61
C VAL A 131 -5.19 7.59 -8.34
N SER A 132 -4.03 7.13 -7.87
CA SER A 132 -4.01 6.22 -6.71
C SER A 132 -4.29 6.99 -5.42
N CYS A 133 -5.34 6.59 -4.71
CA CYS A 133 -5.73 7.17 -3.43
C CYS A 133 -4.88 6.68 -2.24
N LYS A 134 -4.24 5.50 -2.37
CA LYS A 134 -3.33 4.94 -1.35
C LYS A 134 -1.89 4.91 -1.87
N LYS A 135 -0.95 5.51 -1.12
CA LYS A 135 0.48 5.51 -1.43
C LYS A 135 1.28 4.95 -0.26
N HIS A 136 2.22 4.05 -0.55
CA HIS A 136 3.11 3.45 0.44
C HIS A 136 4.57 3.61 -0.01
N PHE A 137 5.34 4.43 0.70
CA PHE A 137 6.77 4.62 0.46
C PHE A 137 7.54 3.85 1.53
N LEU A 138 8.11 2.71 1.15
CA LEU A 138 8.70 1.74 2.05
C LEU A 138 10.20 1.55 1.76
N GLY A 139 10.98 1.35 2.82
CA GLY A 139 12.41 1.03 2.71
C GLY A 139 13.20 2.10 1.94
N PRO A 140 13.91 1.75 0.84
CA PRO A 140 14.78 2.68 0.10
C PRO A 140 14.09 3.93 -0.46
N SER A 141 12.76 3.93 -0.61
CA SER A 141 12.03 5.05 -1.21
C SER A 141 12.12 6.34 -0.40
N CYS A 142 12.33 6.24 0.90
CA CYS A 142 12.36 7.38 1.83
C CYS A 142 13.77 7.71 2.32
N ARG A 143 14.79 6.97 1.88
CA ARG A 143 16.17 7.11 2.40
C ARG A 143 16.75 8.51 2.16
N ASP A 144 16.44 9.10 1.01
CA ASP A 144 16.99 10.38 0.56
C ASP A 144 15.95 11.51 0.71
N GLY A 145 15.05 11.37 1.69
CA GLY A 145 13.87 12.21 1.86
C GLY A 145 12.71 11.80 0.95
N ILE A 146 11.53 12.36 1.22
CA ILE A 146 10.33 12.12 0.41
C ILE A 146 10.10 13.29 -0.54
N PRO A 147 10.16 13.08 -1.86
CA PRO A 147 9.79 14.12 -2.80
C PRO A 147 8.27 14.31 -2.84
N PHE A 148 7.75 15.25 -2.06
CA PHE A 148 6.30 15.43 -1.90
C PHE A 148 5.55 15.67 -3.21
N HIS A 149 6.20 16.30 -4.20
CA HIS A 149 5.62 16.50 -5.52
C HIS A 149 5.23 15.22 -6.24
N LEU A 150 5.85 14.07 -5.93
CA LEU A 150 5.43 12.78 -6.46
C LEU A 150 4.14 12.24 -5.82
N ILE A 151 3.68 12.83 -4.73
CA ILE A 151 2.44 12.43 -4.06
C ILE A 151 1.28 13.15 -4.74
N SER A 152 0.28 12.40 -5.19
CA SER A 152 -0.92 12.99 -5.77
C SER A 152 -1.63 13.83 -4.71
N PRO A 153 -2.10 15.05 -5.01
CA PRO A 153 -2.92 15.85 -4.10
C PRO A 153 -4.21 15.13 -3.67
N GLN A 154 -4.64 14.10 -4.40
CA GLN A 154 -5.83 13.28 -4.09
C GLN A 154 -5.52 12.08 -3.18
N THR A 155 -4.28 11.94 -2.71
CA THR A 155 -3.89 10.83 -1.83
C THR A 155 -4.58 10.99 -0.48
N THR A 156 -5.44 10.02 -0.13
CA THR A 156 -6.16 10.01 1.14
C THR A 156 -5.47 9.14 2.19
N HIS A 157 -4.76 8.10 1.75
CA HIS A 157 -4.02 7.21 2.63
C HIS A 157 -2.54 7.24 2.26
N PHE A 158 -1.71 7.64 3.20
CA PHE A 158 -0.28 7.76 3.00
C PHE A 158 0.47 6.97 4.06
N HIS A 159 1.36 6.07 3.62
CA HIS A 159 2.23 5.30 4.49
C HIS A 159 3.68 5.55 4.11
N ALA A 160 4.49 6.01 5.06
CA ALA A 160 5.93 6.17 4.86
C ALA A 160 6.74 5.45 5.92
N GLN A 161 7.89 4.92 5.53
CA GLN A 161 8.94 4.52 6.46
C GLN A 161 9.96 5.66 6.58
N LEU A 162 10.02 6.33 7.73
CA LEU A 162 10.90 7.48 7.97
C LEU A 162 11.96 7.14 9.01
N SER A 163 13.13 7.79 8.94
CA SER A 163 14.05 7.79 10.07
C SER A 163 13.46 8.61 11.23
N LEU A 164 14.00 8.46 12.43
CA LEU A 164 13.58 9.29 13.57
C LEU A 164 13.93 10.77 13.35
N GLU A 165 15.07 11.04 12.70
CA GLU A 165 15.53 12.40 12.37
C GLU A 165 14.58 13.06 11.38
N ASP A 166 14.10 12.32 10.38
CA ASP A 166 13.19 12.82 9.33
C ASP A 166 11.71 12.84 9.78
N PHE A 167 11.39 12.40 11.00
CA PHE A 167 10.01 12.27 11.46
C PHE A 167 9.25 13.61 11.42
N HIS A 168 9.94 14.73 11.59
CA HIS A 168 9.35 16.08 11.48
C HIS A 168 8.78 16.38 10.08
N SER A 169 9.26 15.70 9.03
CA SER A 169 8.81 15.86 7.64
C SER A 169 7.31 15.56 7.48
N ILE A 170 6.67 14.88 8.42
CA ILE A 170 5.23 14.60 8.37
C ILE A 170 4.37 15.87 8.37
N LEU A 171 4.86 16.94 9.00
CA LEU A 171 4.18 18.24 8.98
C LEU A 171 4.16 18.81 7.56
N GLU A 172 5.27 18.68 6.85
CA GLU A 172 5.40 19.12 5.45
C GLU A 172 4.53 18.28 4.51
N ILE A 173 4.45 16.97 4.75
CA ILE A 173 3.59 16.05 3.97
C ILE A 173 2.13 16.50 4.04
N CYS A 174 1.62 16.78 5.25
CA CYS A 174 0.23 17.21 5.44
C CYS A 174 -0.05 18.59 4.85
N ASN A 175 0.95 19.49 4.83
CA ASN A 175 0.83 20.77 4.14
C ASN A 175 0.79 20.62 2.61
N TYR A 176 1.53 19.66 2.06
CA TYR A 176 1.58 19.42 0.62
C TYR A 176 0.36 18.65 0.10
N VAL A 177 -0.13 17.69 0.88
CA VAL A 177 -1.19 16.76 0.49
C VAL A 177 -2.42 16.97 1.37
N SER A 178 -3.18 18.00 1.03
CA SER A 178 -4.38 18.40 1.78
C SER A 178 -5.50 17.36 1.83
N ALA A 179 -5.47 16.29 1.02
CA ALA A 179 -6.51 15.26 1.06
C ALA A 179 -6.20 14.09 2.02
N ILE A 180 -5.05 14.09 2.71
CA ILE A 180 -4.68 12.98 3.61
C ILE A 180 -5.65 12.94 4.80
N THR A 181 -6.39 11.85 4.89
CA THR A 181 -7.21 11.50 6.06
C THR A 181 -6.55 10.42 6.92
N HIS A 182 -5.73 9.55 6.32
CA HIS A 182 -5.06 8.45 7.01
C HIS A 182 -3.55 8.49 6.77
N LEU A 183 -2.78 8.65 7.84
CA LEU A 183 -1.32 8.69 7.81
C LEU A 183 -0.74 7.53 8.62
N ALA A 184 0.16 6.74 8.03
CA ALA A 184 0.94 5.73 8.74
C ALA A 184 2.42 6.02 8.61
N ILE A 185 3.13 6.02 9.73
CA ILE A 185 4.58 6.24 9.76
C ILE A 185 5.26 5.06 10.45
N SER A 186 6.10 4.35 9.70
CA SER A 186 6.99 3.34 10.26
C SER A 186 8.32 3.99 10.62
N VAL A 187 8.66 4.00 11.90
CA VAL A 187 9.86 4.67 12.42
C VAL A 187 10.77 3.67 13.13
N PRO A 188 12.05 3.51 12.72
CA PRO A 188 13.02 2.73 13.45
C PRO A 188 13.45 3.50 14.70
N VAL A 189 13.34 2.86 15.85
CA VAL A 189 13.68 3.50 17.12
C VAL A 189 14.87 2.79 17.77
N SER A 190 15.93 3.57 17.95
CA SER A 190 17.14 3.20 18.67
C SER A 190 17.44 4.12 19.87
N SER A 191 16.88 5.34 19.88
CA SER A 191 17.11 6.35 20.91
C SER A 191 16.05 6.29 22.02
N LYS A 192 16.45 6.73 23.23
CA LYS A 192 15.53 6.97 24.35
C LYS A 192 14.64 8.18 24.07
N ASP A 193 15.14 9.16 23.32
CA ASP A 193 14.46 10.43 23.05
C ASP A 193 13.36 10.31 21.97
N ALA A 194 13.18 9.10 21.41
CA ALA A 194 12.25 8.87 20.32
C ALA A 194 10.80 9.16 20.71
N VAL A 195 10.43 8.91 21.97
CA VAL A 195 9.08 9.21 22.46
C VAL A 195 8.85 10.72 22.45
N GLU A 196 9.80 11.53 22.94
CA GLU A 196 9.66 12.99 22.94
C GLU A 196 9.58 13.56 21.53
N ILE A 197 10.42 13.08 20.60
CA ILE A 197 10.43 13.53 19.20
C ILE A 197 9.09 13.22 18.52
N ILE A 198 8.63 11.97 18.66
CA ILE A 198 7.37 11.51 18.08
C ILE A 198 6.19 12.29 18.66
N GLU A 199 6.15 12.46 19.98
CA GLU A 199 5.06 13.17 20.66
C GLU A 199 5.01 14.66 20.31
N SER A 200 6.15 15.34 20.31
CA SER A 200 6.23 16.77 19.95
C SER A 200 5.74 16.99 18.52
N THR A 201 6.22 16.18 17.57
CA THR A 201 5.82 16.29 16.17
C THR A 201 4.35 15.93 15.96
N THR A 202 3.88 14.86 16.61
CA THR A 202 2.47 14.44 16.54
C THR A 202 1.57 15.53 17.12
N SER A 203 1.99 16.20 18.19
CA SER A 203 1.23 17.29 18.77
C SER A 203 1.10 18.47 17.83
N ALA A 204 2.21 18.92 17.25
CA ALA A 204 2.20 19.97 16.23
C ALA A 204 1.32 19.59 15.03
N LEU A 205 1.31 18.31 14.64
CA LEU A 205 0.49 17.81 13.53
C LEU A 205 -1.01 17.84 13.87
N LEU A 206 -1.39 17.40 15.06
CA LEU A 206 -2.79 17.40 15.49
C LEU A 206 -3.33 18.81 15.76
N ASP A 207 -2.47 19.71 16.24
CA ASP A 207 -2.81 21.11 16.49
C ASP A 207 -2.93 21.90 15.18
N SER A 208 -2.34 21.39 14.09
CA SER A 208 -2.58 21.92 12.75
C SER A 208 -4.00 21.57 12.29
N SER A 209 -4.65 22.50 11.59
CA SER A 209 -6.00 22.38 10.99
C SER A 209 -6.08 21.36 9.86
N SER A 210 -5.51 20.17 10.04
CA SER A 210 -5.39 19.13 9.04
C SER A 210 -6.67 18.27 8.98
N PRO A 211 -7.04 17.77 7.79
CA PRO A 211 -8.14 16.82 7.62
C PRO A 211 -7.78 15.40 8.07
N LEU A 212 -6.68 15.25 8.82
CA LEU A 212 -6.09 13.98 9.20
C LEU A 212 -6.94 13.23 10.22
N GLU A 213 -7.90 12.43 9.80
CA GLU A 213 -8.75 11.66 10.71
C GLU A 213 -7.96 10.66 11.56
N PHE A 214 -6.85 10.14 11.03
CA PHE A 214 -6.13 9.04 11.66
C PHE A 214 -4.61 9.06 11.44
N LEU A 215 -3.85 8.83 12.53
CA LEU A 215 -2.40 8.68 12.55
C LEU A 215 -1.98 7.34 13.18
N LEU A 216 -1.36 6.48 12.40
CA LEU A 216 -0.72 5.24 12.85
C LEU A 216 0.79 5.40 12.95
N ILE A 217 1.35 5.12 14.12
CA ILE A 217 2.80 5.07 14.32
C ILE A 217 3.22 3.61 14.51
N GLN A 218 4.00 3.10 13.57
CA GLN A 218 4.58 1.76 13.64
C GLN A 218 6.02 1.84 14.14
N VAL A 219 6.24 1.45 15.37
CA VAL A 219 7.57 1.52 16.00
C VAL A 219 8.37 0.26 15.66
N MET A 220 9.46 0.41 14.91
CA MET A 220 10.36 -0.70 14.56
C MET A 220 11.49 -0.83 15.59
N GLY A 221 12.01 -2.04 15.74
CA GLY A 221 13.10 -2.36 16.67
C GLY A 221 12.68 -3.31 17.80
N THR A 222 13.65 -3.72 18.62
CA THR A 222 13.43 -4.69 19.72
C THR A 222 12.51 -4.13 20.80
N LYS A 223 12.61 -2.83 21.08
CA LYS A 223 11.77 -2.11 22.05
C LYS A 223 10.49 -1.53 21.45
N GLY A 224 10.12 -1.93 20.22
CA GLY A 224 8.98 -1.33 19.51
C GLY A 224 7.65 -1.47 20.27
N SER A 225 7.44 -2.58 20.98
CA SER A 225 6.24 -2.76 21.82
C SER A 225 6.20 -1.78 23.00
N GLU A 226 7.28 -1.72 23.79
CA GLU A 226 7.39 -0.85 24.98
C GLU A 226 7.17 0.62 24.61
N ILE A 227 7.83 1.07 23.54
CA ILE A 227 7.74 2.46 23.07
C ILE A 227 6.35 2.78 22.53
N ALA A 228 5.73 1.86 21.79
CA ALA A 228 4.36 2.02 21.32
C ALA A 228 3.36 2.11 22.49
N GLU A 229 3.55 1.33 23.55
CA GLU A 229 2.73 1.41 24.76
C GLU A 229 2.87 2.77 25.46
N VAL A 230 4.09 3.29 25.57
CA VAL A 230 4.34 4.62 26.15
C VAL A 230 3.66 5.72 25.32
N ILE A 231 3.80 5.70 23.99
CA ILE A 231 3.13 6.67 23.09
C ILE A 231 1.61 6.60 23.26
N ASN A 232 1.04 5.39 23.30
CA ASN A 232 -0.40 5.20 23.51
C ASN A 232 -0.86 5.72 24.88
N ALA A 233 -0.08 5.52 25.93
CA ALA A 233 -0.39 6.00 27.28
C ALA A 233 -0.39 7.53 27.33
N ARG A 234 0.63 8.19 26.77
CA ARG A 234 0.69 9.66 26.67
C ARG A 234 -0.47 10.22 25.84
N ASN A 235 -0.79 9.58 24.71
CA ASN A 235 -1.95 9.97 23.90
C ASN A 235 -3.26 9.86 24.67
N LYS A 236 -3.44 8.80 25.48
CA LYS A 236 -4.60 8.64 26.34
C LYS A 236 -4.71 9.76 27.38
N THR A 237 -3.63 10.08 28.08
CA THR A 237 -3.61 11.16 29.08
C THR A 237 -3.90 12.52 28.45
N ARG A 238 -3.36 12.81 27.26
CA ARG A 238 -3.67 14.05 26.53
C ARG A 238 -5.17 14.19 26.27
N MET A 239 -5.82 13.11 25.85
CA MET A 239 -7.26 13.14 25.60
C MET A 239 -8.10 13.36 26.85
N GLU A 240 -7.73 12.72 27.96
CA GLU A 240 -8.40 12.93 29.25
C GLU A 240 -8.33 14.41 29.68
N LEU A 241 -7.26 15.13 29.30
CA LEU A 241 -7.09 16.56 29.56
C LEU A 241 -7.79 17.47 28.54
N ALA A 242 -7.79 17.13 27.26
CA ALA A 242 -8.36 17.96 26.18
C ALA A 242 -9.89 17.88 26.08
N GLY A 243 -10.51 16.88 26.71
CA GLY A 243 -11.94 16.62 26.62
C GLY A 243 -12.34 15.85 25.36
N VAL A 244 -13.55 15.29 25.37
CA VAL A 244 -14.04 14.30 24.39
C VAL A 244 -14.07 14.81 22.94
N GLN A 245 -14.01 16.14 22.71
CA GLN A 245 -14.21 16.71 21.39
C GLN A 245 -13.03 16.49 20.42
N ASP A 246 -11.81 16.26 20.92
CA ASP A 246 -10.65 15.96 20.08
C ASP A 246 -10.34 14.46 20.19
N GLY A 247 -11.12 13.65 19.44
CA GLY A 247 -11.17 12.20 19.57
C GLY A 247 -9.81 11.50 19.39
N PHE A 248 -9.75 10.21 19.77
CA PHE A 248 -8.53 9.40 19.67
C PHE A 248 -8.11 9.29 18.20
N ARG A 249 -7.11 10.06 17.76
CA ARG A 249 -6.62 10.08 16.37
C ARG A 249 -5.30 9.33 16.19
N VAL A 250 -4.55 9.08 17.27
CA VAL A 250 -3.20 8.50 17.22
C VAL A 250 -3.17 7.10 17.82
N VAL A 251 -2.74 6.12 17.03
CA VAL A 251 -2.45 4.76 17.51
C VAL A 251 -0.98 4.46 17.28
N ALA A 252 -0.28 4.03 18.32
CA ALA A 252 1.04 3.43 18.15
C ALA A 252 0.96 1.90 18.24
N ILE A 253 1.67 1.19 17.36
CA ILE A 253 1.83 -0.27 17.42
C ILE A 253 3.28 -0.65 17.16
N ARG A 254 3.67 -1.85 17.61
CA ARG A 254 4.91 -2.45 17.13
C ARG A 254 4.79 -2.72 15.63
N ALA A 255 5.79 -2.28 14.88
CA ALA A 255 5.89 -2.55 13.45
C ALA A 255 6.03 -4.06 13.18
N PRO A 256 5.49 -4.57 12.06
CA PRO A 256 5.78 -5.93 11.63
C PRO A 256 7.28 -6.12 11.35
N THR A 257 7.74 -7.37 11.31
CA THR A 257 9.13 -7.70 10.93
C THR A 257 9.50 -7.15 9.54
N SER A 258 8.53 -7.07 8.63
CA SER A 258 8.70 -6.46 7.32
C SER A 258 7.42 -5.72 6.93
N VAL A 259 7.53 -4.41 6.76
CA VAL A 259 6.44 -3.53 6.32
C VAL A 259 6.03 -3.87 4.87
N VAL A 260 6.99 -4.26 4.04
CA VAL A 260 6.75 -4.78 2.68
C VAL A 260 5.85 -6.02 2.74
N ARG A 261 6.18 -7.01 3.58
CA ARG A 261 5.35 -8.22 3.75
C ARG A 261 3.98 -7.91 4.36
N GLN A 262 3.88 -6.89 5.20
CA GLN A 262 2.59 -6.43 5.70
C GLN A 262 1.73 -5.89 4.57
N TRP A 263 2.27 -5.00 3.73
CA TRP A 263 1.54 -4.48 2.57
C TRP A 263 1.13 -5.61 1.60
N GLU A 264 2.03 -6.55 1.29
CA GLU A 264 1.68 -7.72 0.47
C GLU A 264 0.50 -8.51 1.06
N LYS A 265 0.50 -8.74 2.37
CA LYS A 265 -0.60 -9.43 3.06
C LYS A 265 -1.88 -8.62 3.07
N MET A 266 -1.82 -7.30 3.24
CA MET A 266 -3.00 -6.42 3.21
C MET A 266 -3.65 -6.37 1.83
N VAL A 267 -2.86 -6.52 0.78
CA VAL A 267 -3.38 -6.51 -0.59
C VAL A 267 -4.01 -7.85 -0.96
N ILE A 268 -3.50 -8.95 -0.39
CA ILE A 268 -4.01 -10.31 -0.62
C ILE A 268 -5.22 -10.61 0.28
N SER A 269 -5.14 -10.24 1.57
CA SER A 269 -6.23 -10.40 2.53
C SER A 269 -7.15 -9.19 2.47
N SER A 270 -8.43 -9.35 2.82
CA SER A 270 -9.32 -8.20 3.01
C SER A 270 -9.03 -7.42 4.29
N ALA A 271 -7.96 -7.75 5.03
CA ALA A 271 -7.61 -7.07 6.27
C ALA A 271 -6.79 -5.81 5.95
N ASP A 272 -7.45 -4.66 5.95
CA ASP A 272 -6.79 -3.38 5.74
C ASP A 272 -6.07 -2.92 7.03
N LEU A 273 -4.84 -2.43 6.89
CA LEU A 273 -4.07 -1.82 7.98
C LEU A 273 -4.84 -0.68 8.62
N TRP A 274 -5.54 0.08 7.78
CA TRP A 274 -6.33 1.23 8.18
C TRP A 274 -7.53 0.80 8.99
N GLU A 275 -8.30 -0.19 8.53
CA GLU A 275 -9.46 -0.75 9.25
C GLU A 275 -9.08 -1.32 10.63
N ASP A 276 -7.98 -2.06 10.72
CA ASP A 276 -7.52 -2.61 12.00
C ASP A 276 -7.13 -1.49 12.99
N ALA A 277 -6.55 -0.42 12.48
CA ALA A 277 -6.11 0.70 13.28
C ALA A 277 -7.28 1.60 13.69
N GLU A 278 -8.22 1.88 12.79
CA GLU A 278 -9.52 2.51 13.07
C GLU A 278 -10.32 1.71 14.10
N ARG A 279 -10.35 0.37 13.98
CA ARG A 279 -11.00 -0.49 14.97
C ARG A 279 -10.40 -0.30 16.36
N LYS A 280 -9.07 -0.20 16.47
CA LYS A 280 -8.36 0.06 17.74
C LYS A 280 -8.64 1.46 18.28
N VAL A 281 -8.74 2.46 17.42
CA VAL A 281 -9.18 3.81 17.79
C VAL A 281 -10.58 3.76 18.39
N ASN A 282 -11.51 3.14 17.66
CA ASN A 282 -12.92 3.10 18.02
C ASN A 282 -13.14 2.32 19.30
N GLN A 283 -12.42 1.22 19.54
CA GLN A 283 -12.45 0.48 20.80
C GLN A 283 -11.99 1.30 22.02
N LYS A 284 -11.11 2.29 21.83
CA LYS A 284 -10.61 3.15 22.92
C LYS A 284 -11.46 4.38 23.19
N ARG A 285 -12.47 4.65 22.35
CA ARG A 285 -13.44 5.74 22.55
C ARG A 285 -14.54 5.40 23.56
N TRP A 286 -14.70 4.11 23.88
CA TRP A 286 -15.72 3.57 24.79
C TRP A 286 -15.06 3.00 26.04
#